data_AF-A0A958DEW2-F1
#
_entry.id   AF-A0A958DEW2-F1
#
_cell.length_a   1.000
_cell.length_b   1.000
_cell.length_c   1.000
_cell.angle_alpha   90.00
_cell.angle_beta   90.00
_cell.angle_gamma   90.00
#
_symmetry.space_group_name_H-M   'P 1'
#
loop_
_entity.id
_entity.type
_entity.pdbx_description
1 polymer ?
#
loop_
_entity_poly.entity_id
_entity_poly.type
_entity_poly.pdbx_seq_one_letter_code
_entity_poly.pdbx_strand_id
1 'polypeptide(L)'
;RSVAALACLLLGFAAGAESDLAAYLAGRYFGMAHYGKIYGMLYMPFGICSAISPLLYAYVRDTAGSYDLILTPAIGMYLLGGGLLLLLGKYPQVFELTTDAAAVFGQLSYKLTEKLQLTGGLRYTWEQKDMQATLSPDYWYPIIFGPQNLGPTDQDESWTNLSWKLVAHYHVTDDTMVYLSVTNGFKSGGWSSDALQPVDEETVLTCELGYKAMYFDNSVRLNLAAFLTDYKDLQLNGTPAGGGFTRVNAGEVESHGLEAELSWVPIQSLEIAAYVSTFDGEYDQVDGRAIGLINEHLGLKQAPEAVYGAVVSLTATISWYR
;
A
#
# COMPACT_ATOMS: atom_id res chain seq x y z
N ARG A 1 -34.40 -34.27 15.32
CA ARG A 1 -32.99 -34.58 14.98
C ARG A 1 -32.37 -33.52 14.05
N SER A 2 -33.05 -33.10 12.99
CA SER A 2 -32.62 -32.02 12.09
C SER A 2 -32.52 -30.65 12.76
N VAL A 3 -33.51 -30.27 13.59
CA VAL A 3 -33.55 -28.97 14.29
C VAL A 3 -32.39 -28.81 15.27
N ALA A 4 -32.10 -29.83 16.07
CA ALA A 4 -30.97 -29.82 17.01
C ALA A 4 -29.61 -29.68 16.30
N ALA A 5 -29.41 -30.36 15.16
CA ALA A 5 -28.17 -30.25 14.39
C ALA A 5 -27.98 -28.84 13.80
N LEU A 6 -29.05 -28.25 13.26
CA LEU A 6 -29.01 -26.88 12.72
C LEU A 6 -28.78 -25.85 13.83
N ALA A 7 -29.44 -26.01 14.98
CA ALA A 7 -29.24 -25.13 16.13
C ALA A 7 -27.80 -25.22 16.64
N CYS A 8 -27.23 -26.42 16.79
CA CYS A 8 -25.84 -26.58 17.22
C CYS A 8 -24.84 -25.96 16.24
N LEU A 9 -25.11 -26.06 14.93
CA LEU A 9 -24.26 -25.43 13.91
C LEU A 9 -24.32 -23.90 14.00
N LEU A 10 -25.52 -23.32 14.10
CA LEU A 10 -25.69 -21.87 14.22
C LEU A 10 -25.17 -21.32 15.54
N LEU A 11 -25.41 -22.04 16.65
CA LEU A 11 -24.85 -21.73 17.97
C LEU A 11 -23.33 -21.78 17.95
N GLY A 12 -22.74 -22.80 17.32
CA GLY A 12 -21.28 -22.93 17.21
C GLY A 12 -20.64 -21.89 16.29
N PHE A 13 -21.35 -21.43 15.24
CA PHE A 13 -20.89 -20.36 14.37
C PHE A 13 -20.99 -18.98 15.03
N ALA A 14 -22.06 -18.75 15.79
CA ALA A 14 -22.27 -17.50 16.51
C ALA A 14 -21.35 -17.37 17.74
N ALA A 15 -21.09 -18.48 18.45
CA ALA A 15 -20.17 -18.55 19.58
C ALA A 15 -18.72 -18.34 19.13
N GLY A 16 -18.28 -17.08 19.16
CA GLY A 16 -16.93 -16.63 18.80
C GLY A 16 -16.94 -15.47 17.81
N ALA A 17 -17.84 -15.51 16.81
CA ALA A 17 -18.03 -14.38 15.91
C ALA A 17 -18.58 -13.16 16.65
N GLU A 18 -19.43 -13.35 17.66
CA GLU A 18 -20.10 -12.25 18.39
C GLU A 18 -19.13 -11.36 19.19
N SER A 19 -18.16 -11.93 19.91
CA SER A 19 -17.21 -11.15 20.71
C SER A 19 -16.28 -10.33 19.82
N ASP A 20 -15.77 -10.96 18.76
CA ASP A 20 -14.80 -10.35 17.87
C ASP A 20 -15.48 -9.32 16.95
N LEU A 21 -16.70 -9.63 16.49
CA LEU A 21 -17.49 -8.73 15.65
C LEU A 21 -18.04 -7.55 16.46
N ALA A 22 -18.50 -7.75 17.71
CA ALA A 22 -18.96 -6.65 18.56
C ALA A 22 -17.80 -5.70 18.91
N ALA A 23 -16.62 -6.26 19.22
CA ALA A 23 -15.40 -5.49 19.41
C ALA A 23 -15.04 -4.70 18.14
N TYR A 24 -14.97 -5.39 17.00
CA TYR A 24 -14.65 -4.77 15.72
C TYR A 24 -15.64 -3.65 15.34
N LEU A 25 -16.95 -3.92 15.41
CA LEU A 25 -17.99 -2.95 15.07
C LEU A 25 -18.05 -1.78 16.07
N ALA A 26 -17.84 -2.02 17.37
CA ALA A 26 -17.79 -0.95 18.36
C ALA A 26 -16.64 0.02 18.09
N GLY A 27 -15.44 -0.51 17.81
CA GLY A 27 -14.29 0.32 17.45
C GLY A 27 -14.48 1.03 16.11
N ARG A 28 -15.11 0.37 15.14
CA ARG A 28 -15.23 0.87 13.77
C ARG A 28 -16.35 1.91 13.58
N TYR A 29 -17.49 1.78 14.26
CA TYR A 29 -18.63 2.69 14.11
C TYR A 29 -18.68 3.82 15.12
N PHE A 30 -18.10 3.61 16.31
CA PHE A 30 -18.21 4.58 17.41
C PHE A 30 -16.86 5.16 17.85
N GLY A 31 -15.76 4.75 17.20
CA GLY A 31 -14.41 5.21 17.51
C GLY A 31 -13.82 4.63 18.80
N MET A 32 -12.55 4.94 19.07
CA MET A 32 -11.79 4.30 20.14
C MET A 32 -11.94 4.96 21.53
N ALA A 33 -12.37 6.21 21.60
CA ALA A 33 -12.31 6.98 22.84
C ALA A 33 -13.34 6.57 23.91
N HIS A 34 -14.47 6.01 23.49
CA HIS A 34 -15.48 5.45 24.40
C HIS A 34 -15.68 3.95 24.19
N TYR A 35 -14.73 3.32 23.50
CA TYR A 35 -14.77 1.91 23.13
C TYR A 35 -15.12 1.00 24.31
N GLY A 36 -14.42 1.13 25.43
CA GLY A 36 -14.65 0.27 26.60
C GLY A 36 -16.06 0.40 27.19
N LYS A 37 -16.66 1.59 27.16
CA LYS A 37 -18.04 1.80 27.66
C LYS A 37 -19.07 1.23 26.70
N ILE A 38 -18.89 1.48 25.40
CA ILE A 38 -19.82 1.04 24.35
C ILE A 38 -19.75 -0.48 24.21
N TYR A 39 -18.55 -1.04 24.12
CA TYR A 39 -18.34 -2.49 24.12
C TYR A 39 -18.91 -3.15 25.37
N GLY A 40 -18.69 -2.56 26.55
CA GLY A 40 -19.29 -3.04 27.81
C GLY A 40 -20.82 -3.03 27.80
N MET A 41 -21.45 -1.97 27.29
CA MET A 41 -22.91 -1.87 27.15
C MET A 41 -23.47 -2.86 26.12
N LEU A 42 -22.76 -3.12 25.02
CA LEU A 42 -23.13 -4.12 24.02
C LEU A 42 -22.99 -5.55 24.55
N TYR A 43 -21.97 -5.81 25.39
CA TYR A 43 -21.68 -7.13 25.93
C TYR A 43 -22.51 -7.49 27.18
N MET A 44 -23.00 -6.50 27.93
CA MET A 44 -23.78 -6.71 29.16
C MET A 44 -25.06 -7.56 28.94
N PRO A 45 -25.92 -7.30 27.94
CA PRO A 45 -27.09 -8.14 27.66
C PRO A 45 -26.72 -9.59 27.35
N PHE A 46 -25.61 -9.81 26.63
CA PHE A 46 -25.12 -11.15 26.32
C PHE A 46 -24.76 -11.92 27.58
N GLY A 47 -24.00 -11.31 28.51
CA GLY A 47 -23.65 -11.95 29.78
C GLY A 47 -24.87 -12.33 30.61
N ILE A 48 -25.88 -11.46 30.66
CA ILE A 48 -27.14 -11.73 31.38
C ILE A 48 -27.92 -12.87 30.71
N CYS A 49 -28.09 -12.83 29.39
CA CYS A 49 -28.81 -13.88 28.66
C CYS A 49 -28.08 -15.23 28.70
N SER A 50 -26.75 -15.23 28.63
CA SER A 50 -25.92 -16.45 28.74
C SER A 50 -26.02 -17.07 30.14
N ALA A 51 -26.15 -16.26 31.20
CA ALA A 51 -26.35 -16.78 32.55
C ALA A 51 -27.76 -17.38 32.76
N ILE A 52 -28.79 -16.81 32.12
CA ILE A 52 -30.19 -17.25 32.28
C ILE A 52 -30.52 -18.42 31.34
N SER A 53 -29.87 -18.52 30.18
CA SER A 53 -30.24 -19.48 29.14
C SER A 53 -30.19 -20.95 29.60
N PRO A 54 -29.21 -21.45 30.39
CA PRO A 54 -29.21 -22.86 30.81
C PRO A 54 -30.40 -23.20 31.69
N LEU A 55 -30.80 -22.29 32.57
CA LEU A 55 -31.97 -22.45 33.45
C LEU A 55 -33.27 -22.51 32.64
N LEU A 56 -33.39 -21.63 31.64
CA LEU A 56 -34.55 -21.59 30.75
C LEU A 56 -34.63 -22.85 29.88
N TYR A 57 -33.50 -23.32 29.34
CA TYR A 57 -33.42 -24.53 28.53
C TYR A 57 -33.75 -25.78 29.36
N ALA A 58 -33.25 -25.86 30.59
CA ALA A 58 -33.59 -26.94 31.52
C ALA A 58 -35.09 -26.96 31.84
N TYR A 59 -35.67 -25.80 32.17
CA TYR A 59 -37.10 -25.69 32.46
C TYR A 59 -37.99 -26.13 31.29
N VAL A 60 -37.67 -25.70 30.06
CA VAL A 60 -38.41 -26.12 28.86
C VAL A 60 -38.26 -27.62 28.61
N ARG A 61 -37.06 -28.18 28.84
CA ARG A 61 -36.84 -29.62 28.72
C ARG A 61 -37.66 -30.43 29.72
N ASP A 62 -37.71 -29.99 30.97
CA ASP A 62 -38.40 -30.69 32.05
C ASP A 62 -39.93 -30.64 31.88
N THR A 63 -40.46 -29.55 31.33
CA THR A 63 -41.90 -29.37 31.11
C THR A 63 -42.40 -29.98 29.81
N ALA A 64 -41.69 -29.80 28.70
CA ALA A 64 -42.15 -30.22 27.38
C ALA A 64 -41.54 -31.56 26.90
N GLY A 65 -40.55 -32.10 27.62
CA GLY A 65 -39.87 -33.33 27.25
C GLY A 65 -39.05 -33.23 25.95
N SER A 66 -38.83 -32.02 25.41
CA SER A 66 -38.02 -31.73 24.20
C SER A 66 -37.39 -30.34 24.27
N TYR A 67 -36.25 -30.17 23.60
CA TYR A 67 -35.61 -28.86 23.39
C TYR A 67 -36.12 -28.14 22.12
N ASP A 68 -36.89 -28.81 21.27
CA ASP A 68 -37.30 -28.26 19.97
C ASP A 68 -38.09 -26.95 20.11
N LEU A 69 -38.86 -26.80 21.20
CA LEU A 69 -39.65 -25.60 21.49
C LEU A 69 -38.80 -24.36 21.80
N ILE A 70 -37.59 -24.52 22.35
CA ILE A 70 -36.68 -23.40 22.63
C ILE A 70 -35.62 -23.21 21.53
N LEU A 71 -35.22 -24.30 20.84
CA LEU A 71 -34.24 -24.23 19.76
C LEU A 71 -34.80 -23.58 18.48
N THR A 72 -36.07 -23.80 18.16
CA THR A 72 -36.71 -23.21 16.97
C THR A 72 -36.73 -21.67 17.00
N PRO A 73 -37.19 -21.00 18.08
CA PRO A 73 -37.12 -19.54 18.15
C PRO A 73 -35.68 -19.03 18.26
N ALA A 74 -34.76 -19.77 18.90
CA ALA A 74 -33.35 -19.40 18.96
C ALA A 74 -32.71 -19.34 17.56
N ILE A 75 -32.99 -20.32 16.68
CA ILE A 75 -32.57 -20.28 15.27
C ILE A 75 -33.10 -19.01 14.58
N GLY A 76 -34.37 -18.66 14.80
CA GLY A 76 -34.97 -17.44 14.25
C GLY A 76 -34.26 -16.16 14.73
N MET A 77 -33.90 -16.10 16.01
CA MET A 77 -33.15 -14.96 16.57
C MET A 77 -31.74 -14.84 16.00
N TYR A 78 -31.04 -15.95 15.77
CA TYR A 78 -29.73 -15.94 15.12
C TYR A 78 -29.79 -15.45 13.68
N LEU A 79 -30.77 -15.94 12.91
CA LEU A 79 -30.97 -15.49 11.53
C LEU A 79 -31.37 -14.02 11.47
N LEU A 80 -32.20 -13.56 12.40
CA LEU A 80 -32.57 -12.15 12.52
C LEU A 80 -31.35 -11.28 12.87
N GLY A 81 -30.53 -11.70 13.83
CA GLY A 81 -29.30 -10.99 14.21
C GLY A 81 -28.32 -10.87 13.04
N GLY A 82 -28.06 -11.97 12.33
CA GLY A 82 -27.26 -11.95 11.11
C GLY A 82 -27.84 -11.04 10.02
N GLY A 83 -29.18 -11.05 9.85
CA GLY A 83 -29.87 -10.17 8.91
C GLY A 83 -29.75 -8.68 9.28
N LEU A 84 -29.88 -8.32 10.56
CA LEU A 84 -29.73 -6.94 11.04
C LEU A 84 -28.30 -6.41 10.82
N LEU A 85 -27.29 -7.26 10.94
CA LEU A 85 -25.89 -6.89 10.64
C LEU A 85 -25.69 -6.57 9.16
N LEU A 86 -26.40 -7.25 8.25
CA LEU A 86 -26.35 -6.96 6.82
C LEU A 86 -27.09 -5.67 6.44
N LEU A 87 -27.98 -5.18 7.30
CA LEU A 87 -28.70 -3.91 7.14
C LEU A 87 -27.92 -2.70 7.66
N LEU A 88 -26.74 -2.93 8.24
CA LEU A 88 -25.89 -1.88 8.75
C LEU A 88 -25.32 -1.07 7.57
N GLY A 89 -25.50 0.26 7.61
CA GLY A 89 -25.13 1.15 6.51
C GLY A 89 -23.63 1.18 6.24
N LYS A 90 -23.22 1.78 5.11
CA LYS A 90 -21.78 2.04 4.86
C LYS A 90 -21.18 2.84 6.01
N TYR A 91 -19.99 2.46 6.44
CA TYR A 91 -19.28 3.15 7.52
C TYR A 91 -19.02 4.63 7.12
N PRO A 92 -19.08 5.57 8.08
CA PRO A 92 -18.81 6.99 7.80
C PRO A 92 -17.34 7.18 7.42
N GLN A 93 -17.04 7.51 6.16
CA GLN A 93 -15.69 7.90 5.75
C GLN A 93 -15.40 9.27 6.34
N VAL A 94 -14.42 9.33 7.25
CA VAL A 94 -13.96 10.57 7.89
C VAL A 94 -13.10 11.38 6.92
N PHE A 95 -12.57 10.72 5.88
CA PHE A 95 -11.79 11.30 4.79
C PHE A 95 -12.03 10.47 3.52
N GLU A 96 -12.53 11.12 2.47
CA GLU A 96 -12.78 10.57 1.15
C GLU A 96 -11.97 11.38 0.14
N LEU A 97 -11.17 10.68 -0.67
CA LEU A 97 -10.38 11.27 -1.74
C LEU A 97 -10.74 10.57 -3.03
N THR A 98 -11.33 11.32 -3.95
CA THR A 98 -11.64 10.86 -5.31
C THR A 98 -10.55 11.39 -6.25
N THR A 99 -10.18 10.61 -7.26
CA THR A 99 -9.17 11.01 -8.24
C THR A 99 -9.64 10.61 -9.64
N ASP A 100 -9.81 11.62 -10.49
CA ASP A 100 -10.10 11.46 -11.90
C ASP A 100 -8.85 11.81 -12.71
N ALA A 101 -8.45 10.92 -13.63
CA ALA A 101 -7.24 11.12 -14.41
C ALA A 101 -7.44 10.75 -15.89
N ALA A 102 -6.82 11.53 -16.77
CA ALA A 102 -6.76 11.29 -18.20
C ALA A 102 -5.34 11.51 -18.72
N ALA A 103 -4.88 10.67 -19.66
CA ALA A 103 -3.55 10.82 -20.23
C ALA A 103 -3.51 10.48 -21.72
N VAL A 104 -2.66 11.19 -22.46
CA VAL A 104 -2.31 10.92 -23.86
C VAL A 104 -0.80 10.70 -23.93
N PHE A 105 -0.38 9.63 -24.59
CA PHE A 105 1.03 9.27 -24.69
C PHE A 105 1.41 8.78 -26.08
N GLY A 106 2.68 8.94 -26.42
CA GLY A 106 3.25 8.48 -27.67
C GLY A 106 4.75 8.24 -27.54
N GLN A 107 5.25 7.26 -28.30
CA GLN A 107 6.67 6.94 -28.34
C GLN A 107 7.08 6.62 -29.78
N LEU A 108 8.23 7.14 -30.18
CA LEU A 108 8.83 6.91 -31.48
C LEU A 108 10.26 6.40 -31.29
N SER A 109 10.59 5.31 -31.98
CA SER A 109 11.96 4.79 -32.07
C SER A 109 12.41 4.87 -33.52
N TYR A 110 13.60 5.43 -33.75
CA TYR A 110 14.18 5.61 -35.07
C TYR A 110 15.61 5.09 -35.10
N LYS A 111 15.92 4.21 -36.06
CA LYS A 111 17.28 3.74 -36.32
C LYS A 111 18.00 4.80 -37.15
N LEU A 112 18.81 5.63 -36.48
CA LEU A 112 19.59 6.69 -37.13
C LEU A 112 20.71 6.09 -38.00
N THR A 113 21.27 4.96 -37.56
CA THR A 113 22.20 4.12 -38.32
C THR A 113 21.89 2.64 -38.05
N GLU A 114 22.63 1.72 -38.66
CA GLU A 114 22.52 0.28 -38.35
C GLU A 114 22.86 -0.03 -36.88
N LYS A 115 23.69 0.81 -36.24
CA LYS A 115 24.15 0.61 -34.85
C LYS A 115 23.48 1.53 -33.84
N LEU A 116 22.98 2.69 -34.25
CA LEU A 116 22.42 3.70 -33.34
C LEU A 116 20.90 3.82 -33.53
N GLN A 117 20.16 3.55 -32.45
CA GLN A 117 18.73 3.77 -32.36
C GLN A 117 18.43 4.83 -31.31
N LEU A 118 17.64 5.83 -31.68
CA LEU A 118 17.13 6.84 -30.77
C LEU A 118 15.65 6.58 -30.49
N THR A 119 15.25 6.72 -29.25
CA THR A 119 13.86 6.60 -28.81
C THR A 119 13.46 7.84 -28.04
N GLY A 120 12.38 8.48 -28.48
CA GLY A 120 11.75 9.59 -27.77
C GLY A 120 10.32 9.24 -27.38
N GLY A 121 9.89 9.65 -26.20
CA GLY A 121 8.51 9.48 -25.76
C GLY A 121 8.02 10.69 -24.99
N LEU A 122 6.72 10.96 -25.09
CA LEU A 122 6.00 12.00 -24.37
C LEU A 122 4.70 11.44 -23.81
N ARG A 123 4.32 11.91 -22.63
CA ARG A 123 3.05 11.62 -21.97
C ARG A 123 2.53 12.88 -21.31
N TYR A 124 1.39 13.36 -21.76
CA TYR A 124 0.65 14.43 -21.10
C TYR A 124 -0.42 13.80 -20.21
N THR A 125 -0.39 14.11 -18.92
CA THR A 125 -1.34 13.61 -17.92
C THR A 125 -2.04 14.79 -17.29
N TRP A 126 -3.36 14.70 -17.18
CA TRP A 126 -4.21 15.58 -16.37
C TRP A 126 -4.84 14.74 -15.27
N GLU A 127 -4.82 15.26 -14.05
CA GLU A 127 -5.38 14.60 -12.87
C GLU A 127 -6.09 15.64 -12.01
N GLN A 128 -7.30 15.32 -11.57
CA GLN A 128 -8.08 16.10 -10.62
C GLN A 128 -8.35 15.25 -9.39
N LYS A 129 -8.19 15.84 -8.21
CA LYS A 129 -8.51 15.20 -6.95
C LYS A 129 -9.50 16.04 -6.17
N ASP A 130 -10.52 15.37 -5.66
CA ASP A 130 -11.54 15.95 -4.79
C ASP A 130 -11.44 15.29 -3.42
N MET A 131 -11.30 16.11 -2.39
CA MET A 131 -11.13 15.68 -1.00
C MET A 131 -12.31 16.16 -0.18
N GLN A 132 -13.01 15.21 0.45
CA GLN A 132 -14.06 15.46 1.43
C GLN A 132 -13.68 14.85 2.78
N ALA A 133 -13.56 15.68 3.81
CA ALA A 133 -13.28 15.27 5.17
C ALA A 133 -14.47 15.59 6.08
N THR A 134 -14.98 14.60 6.80
CA THR A 134 -16.01 14.82 7.82
C THR A 134 -15.33 14.86 9.17
N LEU A 135 -15.31 16.02 9.83
CA LEU A 135 -14.78 16.12 11.18
C LEU A 135 -15.61 15.24 12.13
N SER A 136 -14.99 14.22 12.74
CA SER A 136 -15.63 13.53 13.85
C SER A 136 -15.77 14.53 15.01
N PRO A 137 -16.96 14.65 15.64
CA PRO A 137 -17.14 15.46 16.83
C PRO A 137 -16.50 14.75 18.04
N ASP A 138 -15.19 14.56 18.02
CA ASP A 138 -14.42 14.08 19.16
C ASP A 138 -14.22 15.24 20.13
N TYR A 139 -15.23 15.46 20.97
CA TYR A 139 -15.33 16.56 21.93
C TYR A 139 -14.12 16.71 22.88
N TRP A 140 -13.28 15.69 23.02
CA TRP A 140 -12.12 15.67 23.94
C TRP A 140 -10.78 15.93 23.24
N TYR A 141 -10.69 15.77 21.91
CA TYR A 141 -9.45 16.02 21.17
C TYR A 141 -8.96 17.47 21.25
N PRO A 142 -9.79 18.51 21.03
CA PRO A 142 -9.36 19.91 21.15
C PRO A 142 -9.06 20.34 22.60
N ILE A 143 -9.47 19.55 23.60
CA ILE A 143 -9.18 19.80 25.03
C ILE A 143 -7.77 19.33 25.40
N ILE A 144 -7.29 18.23 24.78
CA ILE A 144 -5.97 17.63 25.08
C ILE A 144 -4.88 18.19 24.17
N PHE A 145 -5.19 18.44 22.89
CA PHE A 145 -4.19 18.84 21.88
C PHE A 145 -4.34 20.28 21.38
N GLY A 146 -5.33 21.03 21.89
CA GLY A 146 -5.64 22.39 21.44
C GLY A 146 -6.51 22.43 20.16
N PRO A 147 -7.04 23.62 19.79
CA PRO A 147 -7.83 23.77 18.57
C PRO A 147 -6.95 23.54 17.35
N GLN A 148 -7.29 22.54 16.53
CA GLN A 148 -6.64 22.32 15.25
C GLN A 148 -7.34 23.11 14.14
N ASN A 149 -6.56 23.86 13.39
CA ASN A 149 -7.01 24.45 12.14
C ASN A 149 -6.79 23.40 11.04
N LEU A 150 -7.73 22.49 10.88
CA LEU A 150 -7.61 21.35 9.97
C LEU A 150 -7.67 21.75 8.48
N GLY A 151 -7.94 23.03 8.18
CA GLY A 151 -8.16 23.52 6.84
C GLY A 151 -9.60 23.26 6.35
N PRO A 152 -9.91 23.67 5.11
CA PRO A 152 -11.21 23.39 4.51
C PRO A 152 -11.44 21.88 4.39
N THR A 153 -12.65 21.43 4.73
CA THR A 153 -13.05 20.02 4.72
C THR A 153 -13.49 19.53 3.34
N ASP A 154 -13.70 20.42 2.39
CA ASP A 154 -14.06 20.11 1.00
C ASP A 154 -13.11 20.93 0.12
N GLN A 155 -12.30 20.26 -0.68
CA GLN A 155 -11.28 20.87 -1.54
C GLN A 155 -11.14 20.09 -2.83
N ASP A 156 -10.96 20.81 -3.93
CA ASP A 156 -10.66 20.27 -5.25
C ASP A 156 -9.37 20.92 -5.78
N GLU A 157 -8.50 20.11 -6.37
CA GLU A 157 -7.27 20.58 -7.01
C GLU A 157 -6.97 19.75 -8.26
N SER A 158 -6.28 20.39 -9.22
CA SER A 158 -5.92 19.74 -10.49
C SER A 158 -4.43 19.92 -10.82
N TRP A 159 -3.84 18.85 -11.34
CA TRP A 159 -2.44 18.79 -11.76
C TRP A 159 -2.35 18.40 -13.23
N THR A 160 -1.40 19.02 -13.91
CA THR A 160 -1.03 18.65 -15.28
C THR A 160 0.46 18.45 -15.37
N ASN A 161 0.89 17.35 -15.98
CA ASN A 161 2.30 17.05 -16.14
C ASN A 161 2.62 16.55 -17.56
N LEU A 162 3.75 16.99 -18.09
CA LEU A 162 4.34 16.48 -19.31
C LEU A 162 5.60 15.67 -18.97
N SER A 163 5.42 14.35 -18.93
CA SER A 163 6.54 13.41 -18.79
C SER A 163 7.12 13.08 -20.16
N TRP A 164 8.43 12.88 -20.22
CA TRP A 164 9.21 12.65 -21.41
C TRP A 164 10.34 11.67 -21.12
N LYS A 165 10.78 10.98 -22.18
CA LYS A 165 11.97 10.13 -22.14
C LYS A 165 12.75 10.22 -23.43
N LEU A 166 14.06 10.18 -23.31
CA LEU A 166 15.01 10.09 -24.40
C LEU A 166 15.97 8.95 -24.12
N VAL A 167 16.12 8.03 -25.07
CA VAL A 167 17.01 6.88 -24.95
C VAL A 167 17.82 6.73 -26.23
N ALA A 168 19.14 6.62 -26.10
CA ALA A 168 20.05 6.29 -27.18
C ALA A 168 20.60 4.89 -26.96
N HIS A 169 20.33 3.97 -27.88
CA HIS A 169 20.90 2.62 -27.90
C HIS A 169 21.99 2.56 -28.97
N TYR A 170 23.18 2.15 -28.58
CA TYR A 170 24.31 1.91 -29.47
C TYR A 170 24.72 0.44 -29.44
N HIS A 171 24.39 -0.28 -30.52
CA HIS A 171 24.78 -1.67 -30.73
C HIS A 171 26.25 -1.73 -31.19
N VAL A 172 27.13 -2.18 -30.30
CA VAL A 172 28.55 -2.41 -30.62
C VAL A 172 28.66 -3.59 -31.59
N THR A 173 27.93 -4.66 -31.26
CA THR A 173 27.69 -5.88 -32.05
C THR A 173 26.21 -6.25 -31.95
N ASP A 174 25.79 -7.35 -32.59
CA ASP A 174 24.41 -7.85 -32.49
C ASP A 174 24.05 -8.30 -31.05
N ASP A 175 25.05 -8.75 -30.29
CA ASP A 175 24.89 -9.29 -28.93
C ASP A 175 25.35 -8.34 -27.82
N THR A 176 25.86 -7.15 -28.16
CA THR A 176 26.41 -6.19 -27.19
C THR A 176 25.94 -4.78 -27.50
N MET A 177 25.38 -4.10 -26.49
CA MET A 177 24.94 -2.72 -26.61
C MET A 177 25.27 -1.88 -25.38
N VAL A 178 25.45 -0.58 -25.63
CA VAL A 178 25.49 0.47 -24.63
C VAL A 178 24.23 1.31 -24.80
N TYR A 179 23.66 1.82 -23.72
CA TYR A 179 22.58 2.79 -23.81
C TYR A 179 22.74 3.92 -22.81
N LEU A 180 22.25 5.08 -23.20
CA LEU A 180 22.08 6.24 -22.33
C LEU A 180 20.60 6.59 -22.32
N SER A 181 20.01 6.76 -21.14
CA SER A 181 18.62 7.18 -20.99
C SER A 181 18.51 8.39 -20.08
N VAL A 182 17.61 9.30 -20.41
CA VAL A 182 17.18 10.41 -19.56
C VAL A 182 15.67 10.43 -19.57
N THR A 183 15.07 10.30 -18.40
CA THR A 183 13.61 10.19 -18.23
C THR A 183 13.18 11.07 -17.08
N ASN A 184 12.08 11.81 -17.25
CA ASN A 184 11.42 12.44 -16.12
C ASN A 184 10.09 11.75 -15.81
N GLY A 185 9.68 11.89 -14.56
CA GLY A 185 8.40 11.44 -14.03
C GLY A 185 7.88 12.43 -13.01
N PHE A 186 6.66 12.18 -12.55
CA PHE A 186 6.03 12.98 -11.52
C PHE A 186 5.08 12.14 -10.68
N LYS A 187 4.73 12.68 -9.54
CA LYS A 187 3.66 12.24 -8.66
C LYS A 187 2.83 13.47 -8.34
N SER A 188 1.54 13.40 -8.67
CA SER A 188 0.59 14.47 -8.41
C SER A 188 0.54 14.83 -6.92
N GLY A 189 0.18 16.08 -6.65
CA GLY A 189 -0.06 16.58 -5.29
C GLY A 189 -1.26 15.92 -4.61
N GLY A 190 -1.66 16.43 -3.45
CA GLY A 190 -2.87 15.98 -2.77
C GLY A 190 -2.86 16.27 -1.28
N TRP A 191 -3.70 15.59 -0.52
CA TRP A 191 -3.87 15.86 0.92
C TRP A 191 -3.51 14.64 1.76
N SER A 192 -3.17 14.89 3.03
CA SER A 192 -3.08 13.86 4.05
C SER A 192 -4.34 13.82 4.90
N SER A 193 -4.73 12.63 5.38
CA SER A 193 -5.89 12.47 6.27
C SER A 193 -5.75 13.21 7.60
N ASP A 194 -4.52 13.44 8.03
CA ASP A 194 -4.18 14.05 9.32
C ASP A 194 -4.11 15.59 9.25
N ALA A 195 -3.98 16.15 8.04
CA ALA A 195 -3.96 17.57 7.78
C ALA A 195 -4.41 17.83 6.34
N LEU A 196 -5.50 18.59 6.20
CA LEU A 196 -6.15 18.89 4.92
C LEU A 196 -5.44 20.05 4.20
N GLN A 197 -4.11 20.14 4.31
CA GLN A 197 -3.32 21.08 3.52
C GLN A 197 -2.83 20.36 2.26
N PRO A 198 -3.02 20.93 1.07
CA PRO A 198 -2.52 20.32 -0.15
C PRO A 198 -0.99 20.36 -0.17
N VAL A 199 -0.39 19.32 -0.73
CA VAL A 199 1.01 19.28 -1.17
C VAL A 199 1.05 19.38 -2.69
N ASP A 200 2.08 20.03 -3.19
CA ASP A 200 2.38 20.19 -4.62
C ASP A 200 2.88 18.89 -5.24
N GLU A 201 3.02 18.88 -6.56
CA GLU A 201 3.59 17.74 -7.29
C GLU A 201 5.04 17.48 -6.92
N GLU A 202 5.43 16.21 -6.92
CA GLU A 202 6.81 15.75 -6.77
C GLU A 202 7.31 15.33 -8.16
N THR A 203 8.53 15.73 -8.53
CA THR A 203 9.11 15.38 -9.83
C THR A 203 10.40 14.59 -9.65
N VAL A 204 10.67 13.71 -10.61
CA VAL A 204 11.88 12.88 -10.62
C VAL A 204 12.53 12.94 -12.00
N LEU A 205 13.85 13.12 -12.04
CA LEU A 205 14.66 13.04 -13.25
C LEU A 205 15.74 11.96 -13.06
N THR A 206 15.73 10.96 -13.93
CA THR A 206 16.72 9.87 -13.90
C THR A 206 17.57 9.91 -15.17
N CYS A 207 18.88 9.87 -14.99
CA CYS A 207 19.87 9.62 -16.03
C CYS A 207 20.52 8.25 -15.78
N GLU A 208 20.56 7.40 -16.80
CA GLU A 208 21.12 6.04 -16.69
C GLU A 208 22.01 5.72 -17.88
N LEU A 209 23.23 5.25 -17.60
CA LEU A 209 24.16 4.68 -18.56
C LEU A 209 24.27 3.19 -18.31
N GLY A 210 23.94 2.36 -19.29
CA GLY A 210 24.01 0.91 -19.13
C GLY A 210 24.71 0.20 -20.28
N TYR A 211 25.17 -0.99 -19.95
CA TYR A 211 25.86 -1.92 -20.83
C TYR A 211 25.16 -3.27 -20.73
N LYS A 212 24.75 -3.83 -21.86
CA LYS A 212 24.14 -5.16 -21.91
C LYS A 212 24.86 -6.00 -22.94
N ALA A 213 25.25 -7.21 -22.55
CA ALA A 213 25.97 -8.12 -23.42
C ALA A 213 25.52 -9.57 -23.23
N MET A 214 25.53 -10.30 -24.34
CA MET A 214 25.47 -11.75 -24.36
C MET A 214 26.79 -12.27 -24.94
N TYR A 215 27.44 -13.19 -24.22
CA TYR A 215 28.71 -13.79 -24.63
C TYR A 215 28.57 -15.30 -24.77
N PHE A 216 29.50 -15.90 -25.53
CA PHE A 216 29.65 -17.35 -25.69
C PHE A 216 28.32 -18.03 -26.10
N ASP A 217 27.77 -17.63 -27.24
CA ASP A 217 26.50 -18.15 -27.78
C ASP A 217 25.33 -18.05 -26.78
N ASN A 218 25.20 -16.87 -26.15
CA ASN A 218 24.19 -16.55 -25.14
C ASN A 218 24.26 -17.35 -23.84
N SER A 219 25.36 -18.06 -23.59
CA SER A 219 25.56 -18.77 -22.32
C SER A 219 25.92 -17.84 -21.17
N VAL A 220 26.44 -16.63 -21.43
CA VAL A 220 26.69 -15.60 -20.41
C VAL A 220 25.91 -14.34 -20.77
N ARG A 221 25.11 -13.84 -19.85
CA ARG A 221 24.45 -12.53 -19.93
C ARG A 221 24.99 -11.63 -18.84
N LEU A 222 25.42 -10.44 -19.24
CA LEU A 222 25.95 -9.41 -18.35
C LEU A 222 25.17 -8.13 -18.57
N ASN A 223 24.56 -7.60 -17.52
CA ASN A 223 23.95 -6.28 -17.49
C ASN A 223 24.70 -5.44 -16.46
N LEU A 224 25.15 -4.27 -16.86
CA LEU A 224 25.72 -3.26 -15.98
C LEU A 224 24.95 -1.96 -16.17
N ALA A 225 24.68 -1.23 -15.09
CA ALA A 225 24.06 0.08 -15.15
C ALA A 225 24.69 1.00 -14.10
N ALA A 226 24.79 2.28 -14.45
CA ALA A 226 25.06 3.37 -13.54
C ALA A 226 23.92 4.36 -13.67
N PHE A 227 23.35 4.79 -12.56
CA PHE A 227 22.20 5.69 -12.55
C PHE A 227 22.42 6.86 -11.61
N LEU A 228 21.79 7.98 -11.94
CA LEU A 228 21.69 9.21 -11.17
C LEU A 228 20.23 9.64 -11.21
N THR A 229 19.64 9.90 -10.05
CA THR A 229 18.24 10.30 -9.91
C THR A 229 18.13 11.50 -8.98
N ASP A 230 17.54 12.57 -9.48
CA ASP A 230 17.25 13.82 -8.78
C ASP A 230 15.73 13.89 -8.54
N TYR A 231 15.33 13.95 -7.28
CA TYR A 231 13.96 14.18 -6.84
C TYR A 231 13.79 15.63 -6.38
N LYS A 232 12.74 16.28 -6.86
CA LYS A 232 12.34 17.63 -6.44
C LYS A 232 10.96 17.64 -5.84
N ASP A 233 10.80 18.51 -4.85
CA ASP A 233 9.56 18.66 -4.07
C ASP A 233 9.07 17.32 -3.49
N LEU A 234 10.01 16.49 -3.04
CA LEU A 234 9.76 15.16 -2.51
C LEU A 234 8.71 15.21 -1.38
N GLN A 235 7.62 14.48 -1.55
CA GLN A 235 6.54 14.48 -0.57
C GLN A 235 6.88 13.55 0.61
N LEU A 236 7.19 14.13 1.77
CA LEU A 236 7.45 13.39 3.01
C LEU A 236 6.39 13.69 4.07
N ASN A 237 6.34 12.82 5.09
CA ASN A 237 5.62 13.15 6.31
C ASN A 237 6.41 14.19 7.11
N GLY A 238 5.70 15.14 7.70
CA GLY A 238 6.21 16.23 8.51
C GLY A 238 5.26 16.56 9.66
N THR A 239 5.71 17.46 10.53
CA THR A 239 4.95 18.00 11.66
C THR A 239 4.81 19.52 11.47
N PRO A 240 3.61 20.06 11.20
CA PRO A 240 3.45 21.49 10.97
C PRO A 240 3.55 22.28 12.29
N ALA A 241 3.76 23.60 12.18
CA ALA A 241 3.78 24.51 13.32
C ALA A 241 2.39 24.57 13.98
N GLY A 242 2.21 23.79 15.05
CA GLY A 242 0.91 23.58 15.70
C GLY A 242 0.67 22.14 16.18
N GLY A 243 1.51 21.18 15.76
CA GLY A 243 1.37 19.76 16.09
C GLY A 243 0.50 18.99 15.10
N GLY A 244 0.55 17.66 15.16
CA GLY A 244 -0.08 16.76 14.18
C GLY A 244 0.92 16.20 13.17
N PHE A 245 0.52 15.16 12.43
CA PHE A 245 1.27 14.64 11.29
C PHE A 245 0.64 15.19 10.01
N THR A 246 1.45 15.52 9.01
CA THR A 246 0.96 15.97 7.70
C THR A 246 1.92 15.50 6.62
N ARG A 247 1.48 15.50 5.38
CA ARG A 247 2.42 15.47 4.24
C ARG A 247 2.90 16.88 3.93
N VAL A 248 4.16 17.03 3.52
CA VAL A 248 4.74 18.28 3.00
C VAL A 248 5.69 17.95 1.82
N ASN A 249 5.80 18.85 0.84
CA ASN A 249 6.92 18.83 -0.11
C ASN A 249 8.17 19.26 0.66
N ALA A 250 8.95 18.28 1.05
CA ALA A 250 9.84 18.39 2.19
C ALA A 250 11.31 18.34 1.80
N GLY A 251 11.65 18.11 0.54
CA GLY A 251 13.06 18.10 0.19
C GLY A 251 13.38 17.80 -1.24
N GLU A 252 14.65 17.97 -1.52
CA GLU A 252 15.32 17.52 -2.73
C GLU A 252 16.24 16.37 -2.34
N VAL A 253 16.28 15.33 -3.18
CA VAL A 253 17.10 14.14 -2.95
C VAL A 253 17.84 13.81 -4.23
N GLU A 254 19.16 13.82 -4.16
CA GLU A 254 20.01 13.21 -5.16
C GLU A 254 20.37 11.78 -4.73
N SER A 255 20.26 10.84 -5.67
CA SER A 255 20.63 9.44 -5.45
C SER A 255 21.35 8.89 -6.65
N HIS A 256 22.30 8.00 -6.41
CA HIS A 256 23.10 7.39 -7.46
C HIS A 256 23.55 5.98 -7.08
N GLY A 257 23.91 5.20 -8.09
CA GLY A 257 24.25 3.81 -7.84
C GLY A 257 24.80 3.09 -9.05
N LEU A 258 25.28 1.88 -8.78
CA LEU A 258 25.80 0.95 -9.76
C LEU A 258 25.07 -0.36 -9.60
N GLU A 259 24.64 -0.94 -10.70
CA GLU A 259 24.03 -2.26 -10.73
C GLU A 259 24.81 -3.17 -11.67
N ALA A 260 25.03 -4.40 -11.24
CA ALA A 260 25.59 -5.44 -12.06
C ALA A 260 24.81 -6.74 -11.86
N GLU A 261 24.44 -7.36 -12.97
CA GLU A 261 23.74 -8.63 -13.02
C GLU A 261 24.48 -9.57 -13.98
N LEU A 262 24.75 -10.78 -13.51
CA LEU A 262 25.38 -11.85 -14.27
C LEU A 262 24.46 -13.07 -14.24
N SER A 263 24.18 -13.62 -15.43
CA SER A 263 23.58 -14.93 -15.59
C SER A 263 24.50 -15.78 -16.45
N TRP A 264 24.87 -16.95 -15.96
CA TRP A 264 25.79 -17.86 -16.63
C TRP A 264 25.23 -19.28 -16.66
N VAL A 265 25.13 -19.84 -17.86
CA VAL A 265 24.69 -21.20 -18.16
C VAL A 265 25.87 -21.98 -18.74
N PRO A 266 26.83 -22.43 -17.91
CA PRO A 266 28.01 -23.17 -18.39
C PRO A 266 27.66 -24.49 -19.09
N ILE A 267 26.58 -25.13 -18.64
CA ILE A 267 26.00 -26.35 -19.22
C ILE A 267 24.48 -26.26 -19.11
N GLN A 268 23.74 -26.97 -19.97
CA GLN A 268 22.27 -26.89 -20.04
C GLN A 268 21.53 -27.19 -18.72
N SER A 269 22.16 -27.94 -17.82
CA SER A 269 21.60 -28.33 -16.53
C SER A 269 21.98 -27.39 -15.38
N LEU A 270 22.85 -26.40 -15.58
CA LEU A 270 23.36 -25.54 -14.53
C LEU A 270 23.24 -24.07 -14.93
N GLU A 271 22.57 -23.29 -14.08
CA GLU A 271 22.50 -21.83 -14.19
C GLU A 271 23.02 -21.21 -12.90
N ILE A 272 23.85 -20.19 -13.06
CA ILE A 272 24.41 -19.39 -11.98
C ILE A 272 24.00 -17.95 -12.23
N ALA A 273 23.23 -17.38 -11.32
CA ALA A 273 22.84 -15.98 -11.35
C ALA A 273 23.48 -15.26 -10.17
N ALA A 274 24.00 -14.07 -10.40
CA ALA A 274 24.55 -13.20 -9.37
C ALA A 274 24.18 -11.76 -9.67
N TYR A 275 23.95 -10.99 -8.62
CA TYR A 275 23.69 -9.56 -8.75
C TYR A 275 24.33 -8.79 -7.60
N VAL A 276 24.68 -7.54 -7.89
CA VAL A 276 25.09 -6.55 -6.92
C VAL A 276 24.50 -5.20 -7.32
N SER A 277 23.96 -4.48 -6.36
CA SER A 277 23.44 -3.12 -6.52
C SER A 277 23.99 -2.28 -5.38
N THR A 278 24.58 -1.13 -5.70
CA THR A 278 25.00 -0.13 -4.74
C THR A 278 24.11 1.09 -4.89
N PHE A 279 23.79 1.72 -3.78
CA PHE A 279 22.92 2.88 -3.76
C PHE A 279 23.42 3.85 -2.70
N ASP A 280 23.66 5.09 -3.11
CA ASP A 280 23.93 6.20 -2.21
C ASP A 280 22.91 7.29 -2.50
N GLY A 281 22.35 7.88 -1.46
CA GLY A 281 21.32 8.89 -1.61
C GLY A 281 21.22 9.77 -0.37
N GLU A 282 21.23 11.06 -0.64
CA GLU A 282 21.30 12.12 0.38
C GLU A 282 20.22 13.16 0.10
N TYR A 283 19.71 13.78 1.17
CA TYR A 283 18.86 14.95 1.04
C TYR A 283 19.72 16.20 0.82
N ASP A 284 19.53 16.88 -0.30
CA ASP A 284 20.20 18.15 -0.60
C ASP A 284 19.60 19.31 0.20
N GLN A 285 18.27 19.30 0.32
CA GLN A 285 17.51 20.27 1.08
C GLN A 285 16.37 19.58 1.79
N VAL A 286 16.10 19.98 3.03
CA VAL A 286 14.95 19.48 3.79
C VAL A 286 14.20 20.61 4.47
N ASP A 287 12.88 20.61 4.34
CA ASP A 287 11.98 21.51 5.05
C ASP A 287 12.02 21.23 6.56
N GLY A 288 12.10 22.30 7.37
CA GLY A 288 12.13 22.24 8.83
C GLY A 288 11.03 21.38 9.47
N ARG A 289 9.85 21.29 8.82
CA ARG A 289 8.70 20.50 9.26
C ARG A 289 8.96 19.00 9.17
N ALA A 290 9.86 18.55 8.30
CA ALA A 290 10.22 17.14 8.15
C ALA A 290 11.50 16.74 8.90
N ILE A 291 12.29 17.71 9.41
CA ILE A 291 13.59 17.46 10.07
C ILE A 291 13.49 16.47 11.25
N GLY A 292 12.42 16.54 12.05
CA GLY A 292 12.23 15.60 13.17
C GLY A 292 11.96 14.14 12.76
N LEU A 293 11.67 13.91 11.47
CA LEU A 293 11.34 12.59 10.92
C LEU A 293 12.43 12.05 9.99
N ILE A 294 13.42 12.85 9.62
CA ILE A 294 14.64 12.44 8.93
C ILE A 294 15.80 12.26 9.93
N ASN A 295 16.86 11.56 9.54
CA ASN A 295 18.03 11.36 10.41
C ASN A 295 18.85 12.66 10.51
N GLU A 296 19.60 12.86 11.60
CA GLU A 296 20.50 14.00 11.80
C GLU A 296 21.59 14.12 10.70
N HIS A 297 21.77 13.07 9.89
CA HIS A 297 22.83 12.97 8.88
C HIS A 297 22.34 13.11 7.43
N LEU A 298 21.10 13.55 7.17
CA LEU A 298 20.54 13.72 5.80
C LEU A 298 20.60 12.47 4.88
N GLY A 299 20.98 11.29 5.38
CA GLY A 299 20.91 10.04 4.63
C GLY A 299 19.49 9.47 4.53
N LEU A 300 19.18 8.80 3.43
CA LEU A 300 17.88 8.15 3.21
C LEU A 300 17.65 7.00 4.20
N LYS A 301 16.47 6.98 4.84
CA LYS A 301 16.07 5.88 5.73
C LYS A 301 15.77 4.62 4.91
N GLN A 302 16.27 3.47 5.39
CA GLN A 302 15.99 2.14 4.81
C GLN A 302 16.52 1.89 3.40
N ALA A 303 17.47 2.71 2.94
CA ALA A 303 18.21 2.46 1.71
C ALA A 303 19.55 1.75 2.07
N PRO A 304 19.69 0.43 1.83
CA PRO A 304 20.97 -0.23 2.03
C PRO A 304 21.99 0.29 1.02
N GLU A 305 23.19 0.65 1.50
CA GLU A 305 24.29 1.14 0.65
C GLU A 305 24.70 0.14 -0.44
N ALA A 306 24.58 -1.15 -0.12
CA ALA A 306 24.82 -2.23 -1.05
C ALA A 306 23.94 -3.45 -0.76
N VAL A 307 23.43 -4.07 -1.82
CA VAL A 307 22.70 -5.34 -1.80
C VAL A 307 23.37 -6.27 -2.81
N TYR A 308 23.63 -7.50 -2.39
CA TYR A 308 24.21 -8.53 -3.25
C TYR A 308 23.51 -9.86 -3.03
N GLY A 309 23.48 -10.69 -4.06
CA GLY A 309 22.89 -12.02 -4.00
C GLY A 309 23.43 -12.93 -5.09
N ALA A 310 23.40 -14.23 -4.83
CA ALA A 310 23.77 -15.25 -5.79
C ALA A 310 22.84 -16.47 -5.65
N VAL A 311 22.45 -17.05 -6.78
CA VAL A 311 21.59 -18.22 -6.88
C VAL A 311 22.24 -19.21 -7.84
N VAL A 312 22.23 -20.48 -7.45
CA VAL A 312 22.70 -21.59 -8.29
C VAL A 312 21.53 -22.56 -8.47
N SER A 313 21.16 -22.79 -9.73
CA SER A 313 20.05 -23.65 -10.12
C SER A 313 20.58 -24.85 -10.91
N LEU A 314 20.29 -26.06 -10.43
CA LEU A 314 20.63 -27.32 -11.11
C LEU A 314 19.35 -28.04 -11.54
N THR A 315 19.19 -28.25 -12.84
CA THR A 315 18.08 -29.01 -13.42
C THR A 315 18.55 -30.42 -13.79
N ALA A 316 18.02 -31.43 -13.11
CA ALA A 316 18.25 -32.84 -13.44
C ALA A 316 16.93 -33.53 -13.81
N THR A 317 16.87 -34.13 -15.00
CA THR A 317 15.72 -34.96 -15.41
C THR A 317 15.98 -36.40 -14.99
N ILE A 318 15.26 -36.89 -13.98
CA ILE A 318 15.32 -38.29 -13.56
C ILE A 318 14.25 -39.05 -14.33
N SER A 319 14.64 -39.78 -15.37
CA SER A 319 13.76 -40.71 -16.07
C SER A 319 13.87 -42.09 -15.43
N TRP A 320 12.79 -42.56 -14.81
CA TRP A 320 12.68 -43.93 -14.33
C TRP A 320 12.27 -44.81 -15.52
N TYR A 321 13.22 -45.53 -16.11
CA TYR A 321 12.87 -46.62 -17.03
C TYR A 321 12.24 -47.77 -16.23
N ARG A 322 11.04 -48.19 -16.64
CA ARG A 322 10.41 -49.45 -16.25
C ARG A 322 10.99 -50.60 -17.07
#